data_AF-A0A9D5FNB9-F1
#
_entry.id   AF-A0A9D5FNB9-F1
#
_cell.length_a   1.000
_cell.length_b   1.000
_cell.length_c   1.000
_cell.angle_alpha   90.00
_cell.angle_beta   90.00
_cell.angle_gamma   90.00
#
_symmetry.space_group_name_H-M   'P 1'
#
loop_
_entity.id
_entity.type
_entity.pdbx_description
1 polymer ?
#
loop_
_entity_poly.entity_id
_entity_poly.type
_entity_poly.pdbx_seq_one_letter_code
_entity_poly.pdbx_strand_id
1 'polypeptide(L)'
;MCGLWSRGHGRLGRGGGPGGDSPAVGALCAAGSAVPAHRGCQCHWVARRMFCRILPGHQAGWRRPDVCGQSCERRIAGVYRDAGSLGGGRVRGDQRRVRARCGRRAGRCGSGACRTPGWEAGPRPGKGLPLMILAIDLGSTSFKAALFDGRLRQVWSRAAPLRYRYGSDGRVELAAAGVEAAMRGVLPRRRDIAAIAVTSQAQTFAAVDRAGRAQRPFVSWQDGRAGNACAALRLLLPDFGLHSSFAELLPALQICQLRRRPPERGATVLLLPSYFVRRWTGESVTDENLAAMSGLYSLKLGAWWPAAMRACGLRECQLPRVVPIGAVAAFTARNDYGLPAGVPVVLAGNDQTAGAYGARLDRNGATLITLGTAQVVYRCVSRRPAAARDVIRGPFPGGRFYRMATDAFGGNVVNWARTVLAGCESGDAFFARARQSPAGCRGVAFDPERREWRGLGWHVASGEMARSVLESLSARLAGMRSRVCPAGPGTLLVAGGGARPEWRAIVSARLGGRLRPTSANPLVGAARMAMCKTRRRTRKAKQDEYPTDAARPRAGETAASSSRTT
;
A
#
# COMPACT_ATOMS: atom_id res chain seq x y z
N MET A 1 18.23 -13.56 -14.71
CA MET A 1 18.64 -13.13 -16.07
C MET A 1 18.37 -11.65 -16.20
N CYS A 2 19.46 -10.90 -16.43
CA CYS A 2 19.55 -9.45 -16.37
C CYS A 2 19.11 -8.80 -17.70
N GLY A 3 18.40 -7.69 -17.61
CA GLY A 3 18.05 -6.84 -18.74
C GLY A 3 18.08 -5.37 -18.30
N LEU A 4 19.28 -4.83 -18.17
CA LEU A 4 19.58 -3.40 -18.05
C LEU A 4 21.04 -3.31 -18.51
N TRP A 5 21.25 -2.80 -19.71
CA TRP A 5 22.44 -2.09 -20.21
C TRP A 5 22.27 -1.88 -21.72
N SER A 6 22.10 -0.64 -22.13
CA SER A 6 22.45 -0.20 -23.47
C SER A 6 23.09 1.18 -23.33
N ARG A 7 24.42 1.19 -23.53
CA ARG A 7 25.23 2.40 -23.67
C ARG A 7 24.86 3.09 -24.97
N GLY A 8 24.85 4.41 -24.95
CA GLY A 8 24.82 5.27 -26.14
C GLY A 8 25.58 6.55 -25.83
N HIS A 9 26.90 6.54 -26.08
CA HIS A 9 27.62 7.74 -26.50
C HIS A 9 27.40 7.83 -28.01
N GLY A 10 27.11 8.94 -28.67
CA GLY A 10 27.00 10.36 -28.36
C GLY A 10 27.18 11.09 -29.70
N ARG A 11 26.58 12.27 -29.90
CA ARG A 11 27.20 13.40 -30.62
C ARG A 11 26.27 14.62 -30.65
N LEU A 12 26.83 15.71 -30.15
CA LEU A 12 26.44 17.09 -30.38
C LEU A 12 26.86 17.48 -31.80
N GLY A 13 26.00 18.22 -32.50
CA GLY A 13 26.31 18.86 -33.79
C GLY A 13 26.30 20.38 -33.66
N ARG A 14 27.44 20.99 -33.94
CA ARG A 14 27.72 22.31 -34.56
C ARG A 14 29.19 22.19 -34.98
N GLY A 15 29.69 22.47 -36.19
CA GLY A 15 29.26 23.25 -37.33
C GLY A 15 30.49 24.03 -37.77
N GLY A 16 30.99 23.81 -39.00
CA GLY A 16 31.90 24.73 -39.71
C GLY A 16 33.32 24.24 -40.07
N GLY A 17 33.52 23.93 -41.35
CA GLY A 17 34.66 24.43 -42.16
C GLY A 17 35.88 23.51 -42.37
N PRO A 18 36.48 23.44 -43.58
CA PRO A 18 37.26 22.28 -44.04
C PRO A 18 38.77 22.54 -44.22
N GLY A 19 39.56 21.46 -44.35
CA GLY A 19 40.90 21.53 -44.93
C GLY A 19 41.76 20.27 -44.72
N GLY A 20 42.12 19.64 -45.84
CA GLY A 20 43.49 19.12 -46.07
C GLY A 20 43.85 17.71 -45.59
N ASP A 21 43.90 16.79 -46.55
CA ASP A 21 44.96 15.81 -46.83
C ASP A 21 45.29 14.63 -45.87
N SER A 22 45.33 13.46 -46.51
CA SER A 22 45.88 12.15 -46.07
C SER A 22 47.38 12.02 -46.44
N PRO A 23 48.06 10.88 -46.25
CA PRO A 23 48.11 9.90 -45.12
C PRO A 23 49.57 9.46 -44.77
N ALA A 24 49.78 8.72 -43.67
CA ALA A 24 50.87 7.72 -43.50
C ALA A 24 50.58 6.85 -42.25
N VAL A 25 50.31 5.54 -42.38
CA VAL A 25 51.25 4.38 -42.31
C VAL A 25 52.01 4.27 -40.99
N GLY A 26 51.83 3.14 -40.28
CA GLY A 26 52.66 2.76 -39.14
C GLY A 26 52.12 1.55 -38.37
N ALA A 27 52.51 0.35 -38.80
CA ALA A 27 52.29 -0.92 -38.11
C ALA A 27 53.13 -1.03 -36.82
N LEU A 28 52.72 -1.88 -35.86
CA LEU A 28 53.54 -3.00 -35.33
C LEU A 28 52.88 -3.75 -34.16
N CYS A 29 53.30 -5.00 -34.04
CA CYS A 29 52.67 -6.14 -33.39
C CYS A 29 53.01 -6.32 -31.89
N ALA A 30 52.08 -7.01 -31.23
CA ALA A 30 52.21 -8.17 -30.33
C ALA A 30 53.35 -8.28 -29.27
N ALA A 31 52.92 -8.48 -28.02
CA ALA A 31 53.34 -9.52 -27.06
C ALA A 31 52.32 -9.47 -25.90
N GLY A 32 51.66 -10.52 -25.38
CA GLY A 32 52.11 -11.88 -25.14
C GLY A 32 52.58 -12.00 -23.69
N SER A 33 51.75 -12.53 -22.78
CA SER A 33 52.13 -13.45 -21.66
C SER A 33 51.05 -13.57 -20.58
N ALA A 34 50.87 -14.80 -20.10
CA ALA A 34 49.88 -15.26 -19.13
C ALA A 34 50.45 -15.36 -17.69
N VAL A 35 49.59 -15.06 -16.69
CA VAL A 35 49.25 -15.78 -15.43
C VAL A 35 50.38 -16.57 -14.70
N PRO A 36 50.60 -16.40 -13.37
CA PRO A 36 49.84 -17.20 -12.39
C PRO A 36 49.47 -16.57 -11.03
N ALA A 37 48.47 -17.21 -10.43
CA ALA A 37 47.87 -16.95 -9.12
C ALA A 37 48.76 -17.36 -7.94
N HIS A 38 48.58 -16.72 -6.77
CA HIS A 38 48.90 -17.30 -5.47
C HIS A 38 48.07 -16.70 -4.31
N ARG A 39 47.55 -17.61 -3.47
CA ARG A 39 47.41 -17.64 -1.98
C ARG A 39 47.22 -16.28 -1.27
N GLY A 40 46.17 -16.05 -0.49
CA GLY A 40 45.86 -16.75 0.77
C GLY A 40 46.44 -15.96 1.95
N CYS A 41 45.60 -15.23 2.70
CA CYS A 41 45.98 -14.65 3.99
C CYS A 41 44.74 -14.54 4.91
N GLN A 42 44.70 -15.41 5.92
CA GLN A 42 44.00 -15.18 7.18
C GLN A 42 45.04 -14.66 8.18
N CYS A 43 44.71 -13.61 8.96
CA CYS A 43 45.28 -13.41 10.29
C CYS A 43 44.43 -12.45 11.15
N HIS A 44 43.89 -13.04 12.22
CA HIS A 44 43.68 -12.60 13.60
C HIS A 44 43.37 -11.15 14.03
N TRP A 45 42.39 -11.14 14.93
CA TRP A 45 42.06 -10.17 15.99
C TRP A 45 43.26 -9.50 16.68
N VAL A 46 43.15 -8.18 16.88
CA VAL A 46 43.70 -7.47 18.04
C VAL A 46 42.68 -6.45 18.55
N ALA A 47 42.36 -6.57 19.83
CA ALA A 47 41.58 -5.61 20.62
C ALA A 47 42.43 -4.39 21.00
N ARG A 48 41.85 -3.18 21.01
CA ARG A 48 42.32 -2.07 21.88
C ARG A 48 41.20 -1.07 22.19
N ARG A 49 41.13 -0.71 23.48
CA ARG A 49 40.15 0.15 24.16
C ARG A 49 40.40 1.65 23.92
N MET A 50 39.30 2.40 24.06
CA MET A 50 39.09 3.77 24.60
C MET A 50 40.12 4.88 24.34
N PHE A 51 39.60 6.02 23.86
CA PHE A 51 39.81 7.30 24.55
C PHE A 51 38.54 8.18 24.45
N CYS A 52 38.02 8.57 25.62
CA CYS A 52 37.00 9.59 25.81
C CYS A 52 37.74 10.92 25.99
N ARG A 53 37.44 11.95 25.19
CA ARG A 53 38.01 13.30 25.36
C ARG A 53 36.90 14.23 25.83
N ILE A 54 37.01 14.65 27.08
CA ILE A 54 36.27 15.76 27.70
C ILE A 54 37.06 17.04 27.39
N LEU A 55 36.38 18.11 26.99
CA LEU A 55 36.90 19.48 27.06
C LEU A 55 35.85 20.40 27.73
N PRO A 56 36.27 21.43 28.49
CA PRO A 56 35.43 22.11 29.46
C PRO A 56 34.93 23.50 29.02
N GLY A 57 33.84 23.94 29.65
CA GLY A 57 33.63 25.33 30.09
C GLY A 57 33.11 26.36 29.08
N HIS A 58 31.85 26.79 29.25
CA HIS A 58 31.54 28.18 29.61
C HIS A 58 30.06 28.31 30.05
N GLN A 59 29.85 28.96 31.19
CA GLN A 59 28.57 29.29 31.81
C GLN A 59 28.02 30.63 31.32
N ALA A 60 26.68 30.73 31.23
CA ALA A 60 25.80 31.86 31.58
C ALA A 60 24.40 31.55 30.99
N GLY A 61 23.23 31.66 31.65
CA GLY A 61 22.79 32.00 32.99
C GLY A 61 21.25 31.98 32.97
N TRP A 62 20.63 32.05 34.16
CA TRP A 62 19.22 32.35 34.50
C TRP A 62 18.36 31.26 35.19
N ARG A 63 18.32 31.46 36.53
CA ARG A 63 17.23 31.40 37.53
C ARG A 63 16.49 30.09 37.85
N ARG A 64 16.67 29.69 39.13
CA ARG A 64 15.82 28.79 39.93
C ARG A 64 14.57 29.52 40.47
N PRO A 65 13.58 28.75 40.95
CA PRO A 65 13.35 28.72 42.41
C PRO A 65 13.46 27.32 43.03
N ASP A 66 14.01 27.31 44.23
CA ASP A 66 14.06 26.23 45.25
C ASP A 66 12.64 25.88 45.78
N VAL A 67 12.30 24.79 46.48
CA VAL A 67 12.86 23.50 46.93
C VAL A 67 11.67 22.74 47.57
N CYS A 68 11.62 21.41 47.41
CA CYS A 68 11.28 20.36 48.42
C CYS A 68 10.90 19.08 47.63
N GLY A 69 11.50 17.89 47.75
CA GLY A 69 12.42 17.34 48.74
C GLY A 69 12.13 15.84 48.92
N GLN A 70 12.67 15.01 48.01
CA GLN A 70 13.09 13.59 48.13
C GLN A 70 12.47 12.62 49.16
N SER A 71 11.93 11.50 48.66
CA SER A 71 12.39 10.10 48.87
C SER A 71 11.51 9.19 47.98
N CYS A 72 11.88 8.07 47.36
CA CYS A 72 12.79 7.01 47.77
C CYS A 72 13.08 6.13 46.52
N GLU A 73 14.31 6.12 46.00
CA GLU A 73 14.81 5.08 45.09
C GLU A 73 16.19 4.63 45.61
N ARG A 74 16.24 3.46 46.27
CA ARG A 74 17.40 2.55 46.39
C ARG A 74 17.08 1.39 47.34
N ARG A 75 17.11 0.16 46.79
CA ARG A 75 17.17 -1.20 47.40
C ARG A 75 16.31 -2.11 46.49
N ILE A 76 16.77 -3.18 45.84
CA ILE A 76 17.86 -4.13 46.06
C ILE A 76 18.22 -4.74 44.70
N ALA A 77 19.52 -4.85 44.41
CA ALA A 77 20.09 -5.86 43.52
C ALA A 77 21.13 -6.63 44.35
N GLY A 78 21.06 -7.95 44.33
CA GLY A 78 22.08 -8.84 44.89
C GLY A 78 21.50 -10.02 45.65
N VAL A 79 22.12 -11.21 45.46
CA VAL A 79 21.90 -12.52 46.11
C VAL A 79 20.83 -13.38 45.39
N TYR A 80 21.09 -14.50 44.68
CA TYR A 80 22.18 -15.51 44.64
C TYR A 80 22.48 -16.00 43.20
N ARG A 81 23.72 -16.45 42.97
CA ARG A 81 24.14 -17.39 41.91
C ARG A 81 24.35 -18.79 42.53
N ASP A 82 24.26 -19.79 41.66
CA ASP A 82 24.79 -21.17 41.70
C ASP A 82 24.02 -22.27 42.48
N ALA A 83 23.34 -23.13 41.70
CA ALA A 83 23.41 -24.59 41.82
C ALA A 83 22.99 -25.23 40.49
N GLY A 84 23.78 -26.21 40.03
CA GLY A 84 23.72 -26.82 38.71
C GLY A 84 22.70 -27.96 38.54
N SER A 85 22.79 -28.53 37.34
CA SER A 85 22.06 -29.64 36.73
C SER A 85 21.60 -30.79 37.64
N LEU A 86 20.37 -31.29 37.41
CA LEU A 86 20.03 -32.67 36.94
C LEU A 86 18.54 -32.97 37.17
N GLY A 87 17.96 -33.80 36.30
CA GLY A 87 16.86 -34.71 36.67
C GLY A 87 15.44 -34.24 36.40
N GLY A 88 14.73 -34.99 35.55
CA GLY A 88 13.33 -34.77 35.21
C GLY A 88 12.33 -35.11 36.33
N GLY A 89 11.11 -34.58 36.17
CA GLY A 89 9.98 -34.91 37.01
C GLY A 89 8.76 -34.08 36.63
N ARG A 90 7.70 -34.74 36.14
CA ARG A 90 6.39 -34.13 35.87
C ARG A 90 5.77 -33.65 37.18
N VAL A 91 5.25 -32.42 37.20
CA VAL A 91 4.26 -32.01 38.21
C VAL A 91 3.09 -31.33 37.50
N ARG A 92 1.93 -31.98 37.59
CA ARG A 92 0.61 -31.39 37.31
C ARG A 92 0.23 -30.52 38.51
N GLY A 93 -0.20 -29.29 38.27
CA GLY A 93 -0.64 -28.36 39.32
C GLY A 93 -1.85 -27.54 38.88
N ASP A 94 -2.98 -27.85 39.49
CA ASP A 94 -4.32 -27.28 39.40
C ASP A 94 -4.34 -25.74 39.62
N GLN A 95 -4.92 -24.97 38.70
CA GLN A 95 -5.16 -23.52 38.89
C GLN A 95 -6.61 -23.28 39.34
N ARG A 96 -6.84 -23.36 40.65
CA ARG A 96 -8.04 -22.83 41.29
C ARG A 96 -7.97 -21.31 41.40
N ARG A 97 -9.01 -20.66 40.86
CA ARG A 97 -9.29 -19.22 40.95
C ARG A 97 -9.55 -18.80 42.40
N VAL A 98 -8.72 -17.91 42.94
CA VAL A 98 -9.02 -17.18 44.18
C VAL A 98 -9.95 -16.01 43.85
N ARG A 99 -11.20 -16.09 44.31
CA ARG A 99 -12.14 -14.95 44.38
C ARG A 99 -11.99 -14.30 45.76
N ALA A 100 -11.49 -13.07 45.81
CA ALA A 100 -11.53 -12.25 47.03
C ALA A 100 -12.88 -11.53 47.14
N ARG A 101 -13.61 -11.80 48.23
CA ARG A 101 -14.79 -11.05 48.68
C ARG A 101 -14.30 -9.71 49.28
N CYS A 102 -14.87 -8.59 48.82
CA CYS A 102 -14.72 -7.30 49.51
C CYS A 102 -15.99 -7.04 50.34
N GLY A 103 -15.80 -6.94 51.65
CA GLY A 103 -16.85 -6.64 52.64
C GLY A 103 -17.17 -5.15 52.71
N ARG A 104 -18.45 -4.85 52.92
CA ARG A 104 -18.97 -3.50 53.16
C ARG A 104 -18.52 -2.98 54.53
N ARG A 105 -17.94 -1.79 54.59
CA ARG A 105 -18.13 -0.85 55.72
C ARG A 105 -18.19 0.58 55.20
N ALA A 106 -19.24 1.27 55.62
CA ALA A 106 -19.50 2.67 55.35
C ALA A 106 -18.62 3.54 56.27
N GLY A 107 -18.05 4.60 55.69
CA GLY A 107 -17.37 5.67 56.41
C GLY A 107 -17.25 6.87 55.49
N ARG A 108 -17.94 7.96 55.84
CA ARG A 108 -17.90 9.24 55.12
C ARG A 108 -16.59 9.98 55.45
N CYS A 109 -15.87 10.36 54.41
CA CYS A 109 -14.85 11.42 54.35
C CYS A 109 -14.90 11.87 52.88
N GLY A 110 -15.35 13.08 52.55
CA GLY A 110 -14.61 14.32 52.72
C GLY A 110 -14.20 14.79 51.31
N SER A 111 -14.75 15.92 50.89
CA SER A 111 -14.66 16.52 49.56
C SER A 111 -13.23 16.58 48.98
N GLY A 112 -12.99 15.90 47.85
CA GLY A 112 -11.77 16.01 47.05
C GLY A 112 -11.89 15.22 45.75
N ALA A 113 -11.83 15.90 44.61
CA ALA A 113 -12.16 15.38 43.30
C ALA A 113 -11.26 14.22 42.81
N CYS A 114 -11.87 13.16 42.29
CA CYS A 114 -11.26 12.31 41.27
C CYS A 114 -12.19 12.27 40.05
N ARG A 115 -12.19 13.37 39.28
CA ARG A 115 -12.83 13.42 37.97
C ARG A 115 -11.92 12.72 36.97
N THR A 116 -12.26 11.50 36.59
CA THR A 116 -11.85 10.96 35.29
C THR A 116 -12.33 11.93 34.20
N PRO A 117 -11.53 12.27 33.17
CA PRO A 117 -12.03 13.08 32.06
C PRO A 117 -13.14 12.29 31.35
N GLY A 118 -14.39 12.65 31.63
CA GLY A 118 -15.52 12.23 30.83
C GLY A 118 -15.32 12.78 29.44
N TRP A 119 -15.05 11.90 28.48
CA TRP A 119 -15.17 12.22 27.07
C TRP A 119 -16.66 12.49 26.84
N GLU A 120 -17.01 13.76 26.62
CA GLU A 120 -18.35 14.08 26.13
C GLU A 120 -18.49 13.42 24.76
N ALA A 121 -19.52 12.59 24.63
CA ALA A 121 -19.92 12.03 23.35
C ALA A 121 -20.13 13.19 22.37
N GLY A 122 -19.28 13.27 21.34
CA GLY A 122 -19.45 14.24 20.25
C GLY A 122 -20.88 14.19 19.67
N PRO A 123 -21.32 15.27 19.02
CA PRO A 123 -22.72 15.45 18.64
C PRO A 123 -23.26 14.21 17.92
N ARG A 124 -24.35 13.65 18.47
CA ARG A 124 -25.10 12.57 17.83
C ARG A 124 -25.50 13.07 16.43
N PRO A 125 -25.30 12.29 15.35
CA PRO A 125 -25.82 12.69 14.05
C PRO A 125 -27.33 12.85 14.18
N GLY A 126 -27.81 14.08 13.93
CA GLY A 126 -29.23 14.40 14.00
C GLY A 126 -30.06 13.41 13.20
N LYS A 127 -31.19 12.99 13.76
CA LYS A 127 -32.19 12.19 13.06
C LYS A 127 -32.51 12.89 11.72
N GLY A 128 -32.13 12.28 10.60
CA GLY A 128 -32.56 12.71 9.26
C GLY A 128 -31.48 13.21 8.29
N LEU A 129 -30.22 13.42 8.70
CA LEU A 129 -29.19 13.82 7.70
C LEU A 129 -28.84 12.65 6.77
N PRO A 130 -28.84 12.85 5.44
CA PRO A 130 -28.50 11.79 4.50
C PRO A 130 -27.06 11.34 4.72
N LEU A 131 -26.85 10.02 4.86
CA LEU A 131 -25.53 9.42 5.03
C LEU A 131 -24.64 9.79 3.83
N MET A 132 -23.69 10.70 4.03
CA MET A 132 -22.77 11.14 2.98
C MET A 132 -21.38 10.58 3.25
N ILE A 133 -20.85 9.87 2.26
CA ILE A 133 -19.54 9.21 2.35
C ILE A 133 -18.60 9.91 1.40
N LEU A 134 -17.53 10.50 1.93
CA LEU A 134 -16.44 11.06 1.15
C LEU A 134 -15.44 9.94 0.83
N ALA A 135 -15.38 9.51 -0.42
CA ALA A 135 -14.32 8.63 -0.90
C ALA A 135 -13.21 9.45 -1.55
N ILE A 136 -11.96 9.12 -1.26
CA ILE A 136 -10.76 9.77 -1.77
C ILE A 136 -9.85 8.69 -2.37
N ASP A 137 -9.43 8.91 -3.61
CA ASP A 137 -8.48 8.08 -4.34
C ASP A 137 -7.19 8.87 -4.57
N LEU A 138 -6.12 8.46 -3.88
CA LEU A 138 -4.79 9.05 -3.98
C LEU A 138 -4.00 8.41 -5.12
N GLY A 139 -4.55 8.51 -6.33
CA GLY A 139 -4.00 7.93 -7.55
C GLY A 139 -2.65 8.52 -7.95
N SER A 140 -1.96 7.87 -8.87
CA SER A 140 -0.62 8.28 -9.30
C SER A 140 -0.64 9.61 -10.05
N THR A 141 -1.57 9.82 -10.99
CA THR A 141 -1.62 11.03 -11.84
C THR A 141 -2.40 12.20 -11.22
N SER A 142 -3.37 11.89 -10.37
CA SER A 142 -4.27 12.87 -9.75
C SER A 142 -4.85 12.29 -8.47
N PHE A 143 -5.14 13.17 -7.53
CA PHE A 143 -6.07 12.86 -6.46
C PHE A 143 -7.49 13.07 -6.95
N LYS A 144 -8.39 12.20 -6.54
CA LYS A 144 -9.82 12.29 -6.85
C LYS A 144 -10.61 12.14 -5.57
N ALA A 145 -11.69 12.88 -5.46
CA ALA A 145 -12.65 12.71 -4.38
C ALA A 145 -14.06 12.66 -4.95
N ALA A 146 -14.94 11.92 -4.27
CA ALA A 146 -16.35 11.85 -4.60
C ALA A 146 -17.20 11.70 -3.35
N LEU A 147 -18.38 12.32 -3.35
CA LEU A 147 -19.40 12.12 -2.33
C LEU A 147 -20.43 11.11 -2.82
N PHE A 148 -20.77 10.18 -1.93
CA PHE A 148 -21.77 9.15 -2.16
C PHE A 148 -22.90 9.26 -1.13
N ASP A 149 -24.14 9.12 -1.58
CA ASP A 149 -25.30 9.06 -0.71
C ASP A 149 -25.47 7.68 -0.01
N GLY A 150 -26.53 7.53 0.78
CA GLY A 150 -26.85 6.29 1.49
C GLY A 150 -27.16 5.08 0.59
N ARG A 151 -27.31 5.29 -0.72
CA ARG A 151 -27.53 4.29 -1.77
C ARG A 151 -26.29 4.07 -2.65
N LEU A 152 -25.14 4.67 -2.31
CA LEU A 152 -23.90 4.68 -3.11
C LEU A 152 -24.06 5.35 -4.49
N ARG A 153 -24.99 6.29 -4.64
CA ARG A 153 -25.03 7.15 -5.82
C ARG A 153 -24.02 8.27 -5.65
N GLN A 154 -23.18 8.48 -6.66
CA GLN A 154 -22.23 9.58 -6.67
C GLN A 154 -23.00 10.89 -6.89
N VAL A 155 -22.91 11.83 -5.95
CA VAL A 155 -23.61 13.12 -6.00
C VAL A 155 -22.66 14.30 -6.26
N TRP A 156 -21.36 14.07 -6.13
CA TRP A 156 -20.33 15.07 -6.36
C TRP A 156 -18.99 14.39 -6.61
N SER A 157 -18.12 15.03 -7.40
CA SER A 157 -16.73 14.62 -7.53
C SER A 157 -15.82 15.77 -7.93
N ARG A 158 -14.53 15.66 -7.58
CA ARG A 158 -13.48 16.57 -8.01
C ARG A 158 -12.16 15.82 -8.19
N ALA A 159 -11.30 16.32 -9.08
CA ALA A 159 -9.95 15.83 -9.25
C ALA A 159 -8.93 16.98 -9.20
N ALA A 160 -7.73 16.70 -8.69
CA ALA A 160 -6.60 17.62 -8.72
C ALA A 160 -5.34 16.86 -9.20
N PRO A 161 -4.59 17.41 -10.17
CA PRO A 161 -3.42 16.73 -10.72
C PRO A 161 -2.27 16.66 -9.72
N LEU A 162 -1.46 15.60 -9.82
CA LEU A 162 -0.18 15.49 -9.14
C LEU A 162 0.96 15.73 -10.14
N ARG A 163 1.99 16.43 -9.69
CA ARG A 163 3.20 16.71 -10.49
C ARG A 163 4.40 16.01 -9.87
N TYR A 164 4.93 15.00 -10.57
CA TYR A 164 6.19 14.35 -10.20
C TYR A 164 7.39 15.16 -10.64
N ARG A 165 8.45 15.08 -9.86
CA ARG A 165 9.79 15.51 -10.22
C ARG A 165 10.59 14.29 -10.64
N TYR A 166 10.99 14.28 -11.90
CA TYR A 166 11.86 13.26 -12.48
C TYR A 166 13.31 13.77 -12.49
N GLY A 167 14.25 12.92 -12.10
CA GLY A 167 15.69 13.20 -12.20
C GLY A 167 16.38 12.21 -13.11
N SER A 168 17.48 12.64 -13.74
CA SER A 168 18.33 11.80 -14.59
C SER A 168 18.95 10.61 -13.85
N ASP A 169 19.05 10.69 -12.52
CA ASP A 169 19.48 9.62 -11.62
C ASP A 169 18.43 8.52 -11.43
N GLY A 170 17.26 8.59 -12.08
CA GLY A 170 16.12 7.69 -11.88
C GLY A 170 15.22 8.10 -10.72
N ARG A 171 15.37 9.34 -10.22
CA ARG A 171 14.54 9.92 -9.16
C ARG A 171 13.11 10.09 -9.62
N VAL A 172 12.17 9.71 -8.76
CA VAL A 172 10.76 10.04 -8.93
C VAL A 172 10.18 10.46 -7.58
N GLU A 173 9.99 11.76 -7.40
CA GLU A 173 9.59 12.35 -6.12
C GLU A 173 8.36 13.28 -6.27
N LEU A 174 7.61 13.46 -5.19
CA LEU A 174 6.53 14.46 -5.11
C LEU A 174 6.90 15.49 -4.03
N ALA A 175 6.83 16.78 -4.38
CA ALA A 175 7.00 17.84 -3.39
C ALA A 175 5.84 17.82 -2.38
N ALA A 176 6.16 17.91 -1.08
CA ALA A 176 5.16 17.86 -0.02
C ALA A 176 4.05 18.92 -0.21
N ALA A 177 4.43 20.16 -0.51
CA ALA A 177 3.46 21.23 -0.80
C ALA A 177 2.53 20.89 -1.98
N GLY A 178 3.02 20.22 -3.02
CA GLY A 178 2.21 19.78 -4.16
C GLY A 178 1.21 18.68 -3.78
N VAL A 179 1.65 17.73 -2.95
CA VAL A 179 0.78 16.66 -2.40
C VAL A 179 -0.32 17.27 -1.53
N GLU A 180 0.01 18.19 -0.64
CA GLU A 180 -0.99 18.84 0.20
C GLU A 180 -1.93 19.75 -0.59
N ALA A 181 -1.42 20.48 -1.59
CA ALA A 181 -2.24 21.32 -2.46
C ALA A 181 -3.23 20.48 -3.28
N ALA A 182 -2.79 19.34 -3.83
CA ALA A 182 -3.68 18.41 -4.52
C ALA A 182 -4.78 17.89 -3.59
N MET A 183 -4.46 17.57 -2.33
CA MET A 183 -5.46 17.17 -1.35
C MET A 183 -6.47 18.29 -1.07
N ARG A 184 -6.01 19.50 -0.74
CA ARG A 184 -6.91 20.66 -0.53
C ARG A 184 -7.76 20.95 -1.76
N GLY A 185 -7.22 20.74 -2.96
CA GLY A 185 -7.91 20.89 -4.23
C GLY A 185 -9.08 19.93 -4.44
N VAL A 186 -9.09 18.75 -3.79
CA VAL A 186 -10.17 17.75 -3.94
C VAL A 186 -11.13 17.67 -2.77
N LEU A 187 -10.88 18.36 -1.65
CA LEU A 187 -11.77 18.26 -0.49
C LEU A 187 -13.00 19.16 -0.63
N PRO A 188 -14.22 18.64 -0.41
CA PRO A 188 -15.42 19.46 -0.39
C PRO A 188 -15.52 20.24 0.93
N ARG A 189 -16.10 21.45 0.88
CA ARG A 189 -16.48 22.21 2.07
C ARG A 189 -17.86 21.78 2.56
N ARG A 190 -17.95 20.64 3.24
CA ARG A 190 -19.23 20.09 3.73
C ARG A 190 -19.16 19.57 5.17
N ARG A 191 -20.22 19.83 5.94
CA ARG A 191 -20.31 19.48 7.37
C ARG A 191 -21.00 18.16 7.67
N ASP A 192 -21.76 17.64 6.73
CA ASP A 192 -22.59 16.44 6.86
C ASP A 192 -21.92 15.17 6.33
N ILE A 193 -20.59 15.16 6.25
CA ILE A 193 -19.80 13.98 5.92
C ILE A 193 -19.88 13.00 7.10
N ALA A 194 -20.49 11.84 6.89
CA ALA A 194 -20.69 10.82 7.92
C ALA A 194 -19.52 9.82 8.01
N ALA A 195 -18.73 9.69 6.93
CA ALA A 195 -17.51 8.88 6.91
C ALA A 195 -16.59 9.31 5.77
N ILE A 196 -15.28 9.12 5.97
CA ILE A 196 -14.24 9.32 4.96
C ILE A 196 -13.61 7.96 4.65
N ALA A 197 -13.46 7.63 3.37
CA ALA A 197 -12.79 6.42 2.91
C ALA A 197 -11.62 6.80 2.01
N VAL A 198 -10.42 6.32 2.30
CA VAL A 198 -9.22 6.65 1.53
C VAL A 198 -8.64 5.39 0.91
N THR A 199 -8.51 5.39 -0.41
CA THR A 199 -7.70 4.43 -1.18
C THR A 199 -6.51 5.17 -1.80
N SER A 200 -5.44 4.46 -2.12
CA SER A 200 -4.21 5.10 -2.62
C SER A 200 -3.45 4.20 -3.59
N GLN A 201 -2.59 4.82 -4.41
CA GLN A 201 -1.42 4.10 -4.93
C GLN A 201 -0.61 3.47 -3.77
N ALA A 202 0.05 2.35 -4.03
CA ALA A 202 0.92 1.69 -3.05
C ALA A 202 2.31 2.33 -2.98
N GLN A 203 3.09 1.98 -1.95
CA GLN A 203 4.52 2.27 -1.77
C GLN A 203 4.95 3.74 -1.64
N THR A 204 4.22 4.72 -2.18
CA THR A 204 4.59 6.13 -2.04
C THR A 204 4.57 6.56 -0.58
N PHE A 205 5.67 7.11 -0.08
CA PHE A 205 5.85 7.40 1.35
C PHE A 205 6.66 8.67 1.62
N ALA A 206 6.56 9.18 2.84
CA ALA A 206 7.43 10.24 3.38
C ALA A 206 7.81 9.94 4.84
N ALA A 207 8.96 10.49 5.26
CA ALA A 207 9.29 10.60 6.68
C ALA A 207 8.75 11.95 7.21
N VAL A 208 8.07 11.91 8.34
CA VAL A 208 7.48 13.09 8.99
C VAL A 208 8.06 13.35 10.37
N ASP A 209 8.11 14.61 10.75
CA ASP A 209 8.46 15.04 12.09
C ASP A 209 7.34 14.76 13.12
N ARG A 210 7.54 15.17 14.38
CA ARG A 210 6.54 15.02 15.45
C ARG A 210 5.23 15.76 15.15
N ALA A 211 5.29 16.88 14.44
CA ALA A 211 4.13 17.66 14.02
C ALA A 211 3.41 17.07 12.79
N GLY A 212 3.90 15.96 12.23
CA GLY A 212 3.32 15.33 11.04
C GLY A 212 3.67 16.05 9.73
N ARG A 213 4.67 16.94 9.72
CA ARG A 213 5.16 17.61 8.51
C ARG A 213 6.20 16.74 7.82
N ALA A 214 6.10 16.63 6.50
CA ALA A 214 7.07 15.88 5.72
C ALA A 214 8.43 16.59 5.75
N GLN A 215 9.47 15.88 6.17
CA GLN A 215 10.83 16.44 6.27
C GLN A 215 11.51 16.55 4.89
N ARG A 216 11.05 15.76 3.92
CA ARG A 216 11.62 15.60 2.58
C ARG A 216 10.49 15.36 1.57
N PRO A 217 10.74 15.48 0.26
CA PRO A 217 9.80 15.04 -0.77
C PRO A 217 9.34 13.59 -0.53
N PHE A 218 8.11 13.28 -0.93
CA PHE A 218 7.62 11.91 -0.96
C PHE A 218 8.40 11.13 -2.01
N VAL A 219 8.82 9.92 -1.66
CA VAL A 219 9.43 8.98 -2.61
C VAL A 219 8.31 8.21 -3.28
N SER A 220 8.25 8.27 -4.61
CA SER A 220 7.24 7.58 -5.41
C SER A 220 7.50 6.07 -5.47
N TRP A 221 6.45 5.28 -5.64
CA TRP A 221 6.53 3.85 -5.99
C TRP A 221 7.29 3.56 -7.29
N GLN A 222 7.57 4.58 -8.11
CA GLN A 222 8.33 4.48 -9.35
C GLN A 222 9.83 4.77 -9.17
N ASP A 223 10.28 5.24 -7.99
CA ASP A 223 11.69 5.61 -7.78
C ASP A 223 12.59 4.37 -7.74
N GLY A 224 13.40 4.18 -8.78
CA GLY A 224 14.22 2.98 -8.96
C GLY A 224 15.62 3.02 -8.32
N ARG A 225 16.03 4.11 -7.66
CA ARG A 225 17.47 4.38 -7.42
C ARG A 225 18.10 3.52 -6.31
N ALA A 226 17.34 2.66 -5.64
CA ALA A 226 17.84 1.85 -4.52
C ALA A 226 18.39 0.48 -4.96
N GLY A 227 19.07 0.41 -6.11
CA GLY A 227 19.67 -0.83 -6.63
C GLY A 227 20.66 -1.48 -5.66
N ASN A 228 21.64 -0.72 -5.18
CA ASN A 228 22.66 -1.23 -4.24
C ASN A 228 22.04 -1.64 -2.89
N ALA A 229 21.10 -0.84 -2.37
CA ALA A 229 20.38 -1.16 -1.14
C ALA A 229 19.51 -2.42 -1.30
N CYS A 230 18.88 -2.60 -2.45
CA CYS A 230 18.13 -3.81 -2.81
C CYS A 230 19.04 -5.04 -2.84
N ALA A 231 20.23 -4.94 -3.45
CA ALA A 231 21.20 -6.03 -3.48
C ALA A 231 21.66 -6.43 -2.07
N ALA A 232 21.97 -5.45 -1.21
CA ALA A 232 22.34 -5.71 0.18
C ALA A 232 21.19 -6.36 0.98
N LEU A 233 19.95 -5.89 0.80
CA LEU A 233 18.78 -6.46 1.48
C LEU A 233 18.50 -7.91 1.06
N ARG A 234 18.82 -8.31 -0.17
CA ARG A 234 18.66 -9.72 -0.61
C ARG A 234 19.55 -10.66 0.20
N LEU A 235 20.73 -10.22 0.62
CA LEU A 235 21.63 -11.00 1.48
C LEU A 235 21.12 -11.04 2.94
N LEU A 236 20.56 -9.94 3.42
CA LEU A 236 20.09 -9.81 4.81
C LEU A 236 18.72 -10.46 5.07
N LEU A 237 17.90 -10.62 4.02
CA LEU A 237 16.51 -11.07 4.09
C LEU A 237 16.24 -12.18 3.06
N PRO A 238 16.92 -13.35 3.16
CA PRO A 238 16.80 -14.42 2.17
C PRO A 238 15.38 -15.02 2.08
N ASP A 239 14.59 -14.86 3.14
CA ASP A 239 13.20 -15.31 3.24
C ASP A 239 12.17 -14.20 2.97
N PHE A 240 12.58 -13.06 2.40
CA PHE A 240 11.73 -11.89 2.11
C PHE A 240 10.39 -12.28 1.49
N GLY A 241 10.42 -13.17 0.49
CA GLY A 241 9.22 -13.61 -0.22
C GLY A 241 8.17 -14.25 0.68
N LEU A 242 8.56 -14.92 1.78
CA LEU A 242 7.63 -15.53 2.74
C LEU A 242 6.86 -14.50 3.58
N HIS A 243 7.46 -13.33 3.77
CA HIS A 243 6.95 -12.26 4.61
C HIS A 243 6.18 -11.20 3.82
N SER A 244 6.63 -10.84 2.62
CA SER A 244 6.14 -9.68 1.87
C SER A 244 5.00 -10.01 0.90
N SER A 245 4.31 -8.94 0.45
CA SER A 245 3.43 -8.98 -0.73
C SER A 245 4.14 -9.36 -2.02
N PHE A 246 5.44 -9.08 -2.10
CA PHE A 246 6.29 -9.38 -3.25
C PHE A 246 7.13 -10.62 -2.99
N ALA A 247 7.29 -11.49 -3.99
CA ALA A 247 8.17 -12.66 -3.87
C ALA A 247 9.66 -12.27 -3.85
N GLU A 248 10.02 -11.15 -4.48
CA GLU A 248 11.39 -10.69 -4.63
C GLU A 248 11.52 -9.21 -4.25
N LEU A 249 12.69 -8.82 -3.76
CA LEU A 249 13.04 -7.42 -3.54
C LEU A 249 13.23 -6.71 -4.89
N LEU A 250 12.54 -5.59 -5.06
CA LEU A 250 12.71 -4.67 -6.18
C LEU A 250 13.27 -3.33 -5.69
N PRO A 251 14.13 -2.65 -6.46
CA PRO A 251 14.70 -1.36 -6.04
C PRO A 251 13.66 -0.29 -5.68
N ALA A 252 12.48 -0.34 -6.29
CA ALA A 252 11.41 0.62 -6.04
C ALA A 252 10.61 0.38 -4.75
N LEU A 253 10.79 -0.76 -4.07
CA LEU A 253 10.08 -1.04 -2.83
C LEU A 253 10.51 -0.09 -1.71
N GLN A 254 9.55 0.28 -0.86
CA GLN A 254 9.77 1.20 0.26
C GLN A 254 10.92 0.75 1.16
N ILE A 255 11.04 -0.55 1.48
CA ILE A 255 12.16 -1.09 2.26
C ILE A 255 13.53 -0.76 1.64
N CYS A 256 13.69 -0.90 0.32
CA CYS A 256 14.94 -0.61 -0.39
C CYS A 256 15.26 0.89 -0.33
N GLN A 257 14.24 1.73 -0.52
CA GLN A 257 14.35 3.18 -0.45
C GLN A 257 14.74 3.66 0.95
N LEU A 258 14.16 3.07 1.99
CA LEU A 258 14.49 3.36 3.39
C LEU A 258 15.88 2.87 3.78
N ARG A 259 16.33 1.73 3.26
CA ARG A 259 17.72 1.29 3.43
C ARG A 259 18.71 2.22 2.75
N ARG A 260 18.41 2.67 1.52
CA ARG A 260 19.23 3.64 0.78
C ARG A 260 19.33 4.96 1.54
N ARG A 261 18.20 5.43 2.09
CA ARG A 261 18.11 6.72 2.78
C ARG A 261 17.23 6.61 4.02
N PRO A 262 17.81 6.25 5.18
CA PRO A 262 17.06 6.14 6.43
C PRO A 262 16.32 7.44 6.81
N PRO A 263 15.23 7.36 7.58
CA PRO A 263 14.61 8.52 8.19
C PRO A 263 15.51 9.10 9.28
N GLU A 264 15.33 10.38 9.58
CA GLU A 264 16.00 11.01 10.71
C GLU A 264 15.54 10.42 12.05
N ARG A 265 16.34 10.61 13.10
CA ARG A 265 16.02 10.11 14.43
C ARG A 265 14.73 10.77 14.94
N GLY A 266 13.74 9.94 15.29
CA GLY A 266 12.45 10.42 15.82
C GLY A 266 11.42 10.74 14.73
N ALA A 267 11.77 10.62 13.46
CA ALA A 267 10.81 10.73 12.37
C ALA A 267 9.95 9.46 12.26
N THR A 268 8.70 9.64 11.87
CA THR A 268 7.76 8.55 11.57
C THR A 268 7.67 8.37 10.05
N VAL A 269 7.75 7.15 9.56
CA VAL A 269 7.60 6.84 8.13
C VAL A 269 6.13 6.54 7.84
N LEU A 270 5.51 7.34 6.98
CA LEU A 270 4.10 7.21 6.63
C LEU A 270 3.94 7.00 5.12
N LEU A 271 3.15 5.99 4.76
CA LEU A 271 2.61 5.86 3.42
C LEU A 271 1.67 7.03 3.12
N LEU A 272 1.45 7.33 1.83
CA LEU A 272 0.67 8.48 1.39
C LEU A 272 -0.71 8.65 2.06
N PRO A 273 -1.57 7.61 2.20
CA PRO A 273 -2.83 7.78 2.91
C PRO A 273 -2.63 7.94 4.43
N SER A 274 -1.65 7.25 5.02
CA SER A 274 -1.31 7.39 6.46
C SER A 274 -0.80 8.78 6.80
N TYR A 275 -0.13 9.46 5.87
CA TYR A 275 0.26 10.85 6.03
C TYR A 275 -0.96 11.76 6.24
N PHE A 276 -2.00 11.59 5.42
CA PHE A 276 -3.23 12.35 5.57
C PHE A 276 -4.05 11.95 6.79
N VAL A 277 -4.09 10.65 7.14
CA VAL A 277 -4.67 10.22 8.42
C VAL A 277 -3.99 10.93 9.59
N ARG A 278 -2.65 11.00 9.62
CA ARG A 278 -1.92 11.74 10.66
C ARG A 278 -2.29 13.22 10.68
N ARG A 279 -2.44 13.85 9.51
CA ARG A 279 -2.82 15.26 9.39
C ARG A 279 -4.26 15.56 9.81
N TRP A 280 -5.18 14.64 9.61
CA TRP A 280 -6.59 14.84 9.94
C TRP A 280 -6.97 14.40 11.34
N THR A 281 -6.23 13.45 11.91
CA THR A 281 -6.61 12.75 13.16
C THR A 281 -5.59 12.90 14.28
N GLY A 282 -4.33 13.27 13.95
CA GLY A 282 -3.21 13.20 14.88
C GLY A 282 -2.64 11.79 15.08
N GLU A 283 -3.29 10.73 14.57
CA GLU A 283 -2.83 9.35 14.71
C GLU A 283 -2.05 8.85 13.48
N SER A 284 -0.99 8.07 13.72
CA SER A 284 -0.23 7.39 12.66
C SER A 284 -0.78 5.98 12.46
N VAL A 285 -1.63 5.79 11.44
CA VAL A 285 -2.30 4.50 11.16
C VAL A 285 -2.19 4.13 9.68
N THR A 286 -1.96 2.85 9.38
CA THR A 286 -2.01 2.24 8.05
C THR A 286 -2.91 1.01 8.07
N ASP A 287 -3.42 0.58 6.91
CA ASP A 287 -4.03 -0.73 6.79
C ASP A 287 -2.98 -1.82 6.43
N GLU A 288 -3.32 -3.06 6.74
CA GLU A 288 -2.50 -4.25 6.46
C GLU A 288 -2.27 -4.52 4.96
N ASN A 289 -3.15 -4.04 4.08
CA ASN A 289 -3.01 -4.22 2.63
C ASN A 289 -1.87 -3.36 2.08
N LEU A 290 -1.82 -2.08 2.46
CA LEU A 290 -0.71 -1.20 2.09
C LEU A 290 0.57 -1.51 2.88
N ALA A 291 0.45 -1.88 4.16
CA ALA A 291 1.59 -2.29 4.97
C ALA A 291 2.30 -3.51 4.35
N ALA A 292 1.56 -4.53 3.93
CA ALA A 292 2.13 -5.74 3.30
C ALA A 292 2.95 -5.42 2.04
N MET A 293 2.59 -4.37 1.30
CA MET A 293 3.34 -3.96 0.11
C MET A 293 4.67 -3.29 0.45
N SER A 294 4.85 -2.69 1.63
CA SER A 294 6.06 -1.91 2.01
C SER A 294 7.38 -2.71 1.99
N GLY A 295 7.29 -4.03 2.08
CA GLY A 295 8.42 -4.91 2.41
C GLY A 295 8.83 -4.89 3.88
N LEU A 296 8.23 -4.02 4.71
CA LEU A 296 8.48 -3.95 6.16
C LEU A 296 7.47 -4.76 6.98
N TYR A 297 6.32 -5.13 6.42
CA TYR A 297 5.28 -5.88 7.12
C TYR A 297 5.34 -7.37 6.75
N SER A 298 5.14 -8.21 7.76
CA SER A 298 5.14 -9.66 7.60
C SER A 298 3.71 -10.19 7.53
N LEU A 299 3.31 -10.67 6.35
CA LEU A 299 2.08 -11.45 6.15
C LEU A 299 2.05 -12.73 6.99
N LYS A 300 3.20 -13.27 7.39
CA LYS A 300 3.34 -14.46 8.25
C LYS A 300 3.06 -14.16 9.71
N LEU A 301 3.49 -13.00 10.18
CA LEU A 301 3.36 -12.60 11.58
C LEU A 301 2.10 -11.76 11.84
N GLY A 302 1.54 -11.13 10.80
CA GLY A 302 0.46 -10.17 10.96
C GLY A 302 0.93 -8.85 11.59
N ALA A 303 2.22 -8.54 11.54
CA ALA A 303 2.84 -7.40 12.21
C ALA A 303 4.05 -6.87 11.42
N TRP A 304 4.59 -5.72 11.85
CA TRP A 304 5.86 -5.21 11.35
C TRP A 304 6.96 -6.26 11.54
N TRP A 305 7.78 -6.47 10.51
CA TRP A 305 8.78 -7.53 10.48
C TRP A 305 10.08 -7.06 11.15
N PRO A 306 10.47 -7.63 12.30
CA PRO A 306 11.62 -7.12 13.05
C PRO A 306 12.95 -7.19 12.27
N ALA A 307 13.14 -8.20 11.44
CA ALA A 307 14.36 -8.32 10.62
C ALA A 307 14.43 -7.21 9.56
N ALA A 308 13.34 -6.92 8.84
CA ALA A 308 13.30 -5.82 7.88
C ALA A 308 13.46 -4.45 8.55
N MET A 309 12.86 -4.23 9.72
CA MET A 309 13.06 -3.01 10.48
C MET A 309 14.52 -2.80 10.86
N ARG A 310 15.17 -3.83 11.44
CA ARG A 310 16.60 -3.78 11.77
C ARG A 310 17.47 -3.53 10.54
N ALA A 311 17.16 -4.19 9.42
CA ALA A 311 17.88 -3.98 8.17
C ALA A 311 17.78 -2.52 7.69
N CYS A 312 16.68 -1.81 7.93
CA CYS A 312 16.54 -0.39 7.60
C CYS A 312 16.95 0.58 8.72
N GLY A 313 17.41 0.09 9.88
CA GLY A 313 17.70 0.94 11.05
C GLY A 313 16.46 1.58 11.67
N LEU A 314 15.29 0.95 11.52
CA LEU A 314 14.00 1.44 12.00
C LEU A 314 13.64 0.84 13.36
N ARG A 315 12.94 1.63 14.17
CA ARG A 315 12.22 1.16 15.36
C ARG A 315 10.73 1.10 15.06
N GLU A 316 10.02 0.23 15.75
CA GLU A 316 8.57 0.08 15.58
C GLU A 316 7.80 1.38 15.86
N CYS A 317 8.25 2.20 16.83
CA CYS A 317 7.67 3.51 17.11
C CYS A 317 7.79 4.53 15.97
N GLN A 318 8.60 4.25 14.94
CA GLN A 318 8.72 5.06 13.73
C GLN A 318 7.79 4.60 12.61
N LEU A 319 6.98 3.55 12.84
CA LEU A 319 6.02 3.03 11.89
C LEU A 319 4.59 3.23 12.42
N PRO A 320 3.60 3.38 11.52
CA PRO A 320 2.21 3.55 11.93
C PRO A 320 1.66 2.25 12.54
N ARG A 321 0.67 2.38 13.42
CA ARG A 321 -0.15 1.26 13.87
C ARG A 321 -0.87 0.64 12.65
N VAL A 322 -0.91 -0.69 12.58
CA VAL A 322 -1.57 -1.40 11.47
C VAL A 322 -2.98 -1.81 11.88
N VAL A 323 -3.96 -1.60 11.01
CA VAL A 323 -5.35 -2.08 11.17
C VAL A 323 -5.78 -2.96 9.99
N PRO A 324 -6.81 -3.81 10.16
CA PRO A 324 -7.38 -4.55 9.04
C PRO A 324 -7.90 -3.62 7.94
N ILE A 325 -7.78 -4.02 6.68
CA ILE A 325 -8.32 -3.24 5.55
C ILE A 325 -9.84 -3.06 5.69
N GLY A 326 -10.32 -1.84 5.46
CA GLY A 326 -11.72 -1.46 5.61
C GLY A 326 -12.16 -1.28 7.06
N ALA A 327 -11.25 -1.35 8.05
CA ALA A 327 -11.52 -0.92 9.42
C ALA A 327 -11.50 0.62 9.54
N VAL A 328 -12.14 1.13 10.60
CA VAL A 328 -11.97 2.54 10.99
C VAL A 328 -10.55 2.68 11.54
N ALA A 329 -9.74 3.51 10.89
CA ALA A 329 -8.36 3.75 11.26
C ALA A 329 -8.25 4.69 12.46
N ALA A 330 -8.99 5.80 12.40
CA ALA A 330 -9.05 6.87 13.40
C ALA A 330 -10.27 7.78 13.13
N PHE A 331 -10.42 8.84 13.92
CA PHE A 331 -11.45 9.87 13.77
C PHE A 331 -10.82 11.23 13.51
N THR A 332 -11.43 12.03 12.64
CA THR A 332 -10.94 13.40 12.39
C THR A 332 -10.96 14.24 13.67
N ALA A 333 -9.90 15.00 13.89
CA ALA A 333 -9.80 16.04 14.90
C ALA A 333 -9.93 17.42 14.24
N ARG A 334 -9.69 18.50 14.99
CA ARG A 334 -9.52 19.83 14.39
C ARG A 334 -8.32 19.78 13.43
N ASN A 335 -8.54 20.13 12.17
CA ASN A 335 -7.56 19.99 11.10
C ASN A 335 -7.59 21.21 10.16
N ASP A 336 -6.51 21.43 9.42
CA ASP A 336 -6.34 22.52 8.44
C ASP A 336 -6.93 22.20 7.05
N TYR A 337 -7.71 21.12 6.93
CA TYR A 337 -8.28 20.62 5.67
C TYR A 337 -9.79 20.87 5.56
N GLY A 338 -10.41 21.50 6.56
CA GLY A 338 -11.84 21.83 6.54
C GLY A 338 -12.77 20.62 6.71
N LEU A 339 -12.23 19.46 7.09
CA LEU A 339 -13.02 18.26 7.39
C LEU A 339 -13.67 18.41 8.78
N PRO A 340 -14.94 18.01 8.96
CA PRO A 340 -15.59 18.06 10.26
C PRO A 340 -14.86 17.16 11.28
N ALA A 341 -14.84 17.54 12.55
CA ALA A 341 -14.30 16.70 13.62
C ALA A 341 -15.25 15.52 13.94
N GLY A 342 -14.70 14.43 14.48
CA GLY A 342 -15.45 13.23 14.87
C GLY A 342 -15.87 12.31 13.73
N VAL A 343 -15.43 12.58 12.49
CA VAL A 343 -15.77 11.77 11.31
C VAL A 343 -14.86 10.54 11.24
N PRO A 344 -15.40 9.31 11.15
CA PRO A 344 -14.59 8.11 11.03
C PRO A 344 -13.84 8.08 9.69
N VAL A 345 -12.54 7.79 9.75
CA VAL A 345 -11.67 7.59 8.58
C VAL A 345 -11.42 6.10 8.38
N VAL A 346 -11.74 5.58 7.20
CA VAL A 346 -11.55 4.18 6.79
C VAL A 346 -10.45 4.11 5.74
N LEU A 347 -9.48 3.23 5.95
CA LEU A 347 -8.45 2.93 4.96
C LEU A 347 -8.91 1.76 4.08
N ALA A 348 -8.96 1.99 2.77
CA ALA A 348 -9.49 1.08 1.76
C ALA A 348 -8.40 0.36 0.95
N GLY A 349 -7.17 0.33 1.47
CA GLY A 349 -6.03 -0.32 0.83
C GLY A 349 -5.56 0.38 -0.44
N ASN A 350 -4.92 -0.40 -1.32
CA ASN A 350 -4.53 0.09 -2.64
C ASN A 350 -5.72 0.24 -3.61
N ASP A 351 -5.56 1.13 -4.59
CA ASP A 351 -6.53 1.45 -5.64
C ASP A 351 -7.08 0.22 -6.39
N GLN A 352 -6.23 -0.75 -6.74
CA GLN A 352 -6.66 -2.00 -7.39
C GLN A 352 -7.56 -2.84 -6.48
N THR A 353 -7.25 -2.89 -5.18
CA THR A 353 -8.05 -3.61 -4.18
C THR A 353 -9.40 -2.92 -3.96
N ALA A 354 -9.40 -1.60 -3.85
CA ALA A 354 -10.64 -0.83 -3.76
C ALA A 354 -11.50 -1.04 -5.02
N GLY A 355 -10.92 -0.93 -6.22
CA GLY A 355 -11.62 -1.19 -7.48
C GLY A 355 -12.21 -2.60 -7.57
N ALA A 356 -11.44 -3.63 -7.16
CA ALA A 356 -11.89 -5.01 -7.06
C ALA A 356 -13.08 -5.19 -6.09
N TYR A 357 -13.05 -4.53 -4.93
CA TYR A 357 -14.16 -4.53 -3.98
C TYR A 357 -15.39 -3.78 -4.53
N GLY A 358 -15.17 -2.70 -5.27
CA GLY A 358 -16.19 -1.98 -6.05
C GLY A 358 -16.85 -2.86 -7.12
N ALA A 359 -16.09 -3.77 -7.72
CA ALA A 359 -16.56 -4.76 -8.68
C ALA A 359 -17.09 -6.07 -8.05
N ARG A 360 -17.23 -6.13 -6.72
CA ARG A 360 -17.80 -7.29 -5.97
C ARG A 360 -17.02 -8.59 -6.15
N LEU A 361 -15.70 -8.54 -6.30
CA LEU A 361 -14.86 -9.73 -6.45
C LEU A 361 -14.96 -10.70 -5.26
N ASP A 362 -15.37 -10.21 -4.09
CA ASP A 362 -15.68 -11.01 -2.92
C ASP A 362 -16.94 -11.88 -3.08
N ARG A 363 -17.82 -11.58 -4.04
CA ARG A 363 -19.11 -12.27 -4.19
C ARG A 363 -19.24 -13.05 -5.48
N ASN A 364 -18.68 -12.53 -6.56
CA ASN A 364 -18.88 -13.11 -7.89
C ASN A 364 -17.77 -14.09 -8.30
N GLY A 365 -16.68 -14.18 -7.53
CA GLY A 365 -15.55 -15.04 -7.88
C GLY A 365 -15.03 -14.77 -9.28
N ALA A 366 -15.09 -13.53 -9.76
CA ALA A 366 -14.58 -13.12 -11.06
C ALA A 366 -13.11 -12.71 -10.97
N THR A 367 -12.45 -12.67 -12.12
CA THR A 367 -11.11 -12.09 -12.27
C THR A 367 -11.25 -10.71 -12.88
N LEU A 368 -10.67 -9.70 -12.24
CA LEU A 368 -10.69 -8.34 -12.76
C LEU A 368 -9.44 -8.11 -13.63
N ILE A 369 -9.68 -7.58 -14.82
CA ILE A 369 -8.68 -7.09 -15.76
C ILE A 369 -8.84 -5.57 -15.83
N THR A 370 -7.77 -4.84 -15.57
CA THR A 370 -7.73 -3.38 -15.75
C THR A 370 -6.84 -3.07 -16.95
N LEU A 371 -7.43 -2.51 -18.00
CA LEU A 371 -6.74 -1.99 -19.19
C LEU A 371 -6.55 -0.47 -19.03
N GLY A 372 -5.60 -0.08 -18.19
CA GLY A 372 -5.24 1.31 -17.92
C GLY A 372 -3.95 1.71 -18.64
N THR A 373 -3.28 2.75 -18.13
CA THR A 373 -1.90 3.09 -18.55
C THR A 373 -0.98 1.88 -18.47
N ALA A 374 -1.12 1.12 -17.38
CA ALA A 374 -0.58 -0.23 -17.18
C ALA A 374 -1.72 -1.26 -17.24
N GLN A 375 -1.36 -2.53 -17.41
CA GLN A 375 -2.31 -3.64 -17.34
C GLN A 375 -2.25 -4.33 -15.97
N VAL A 376 -3.40 -4.74 -15.44
CA VAL A 376 -3.49 -5.46 -14.16
C VAL A 376 -4.43 -6.64 -14.29
N VAL A 377 -4.02 -7.80 -13.76
CA VAL A 377 -4.92 -8.93 -13.49
C VAL A 377 -5.03 -9.08 -11.98
N TYR A 378 -6.26 -9.08 -11.46
CA TYR A 378 -6.55 -9.11 -10.03
C TYR A 378 -7.59 -10.18 -9.69
N ARG A 379 -7.33 -10.93 -8.62
CA ARG A 379 -8.20 -11.99 -8.14
C ARG A 379 -8.33 -11.96 -6.62
N CYS A 380 -9.55 -12.02 -6.12
CA CYS A 380 -9.83 -12.29 -4.71
C CYS A 380 -9.81 -13.82 -4.46
N VAL A 381 -9.18 -14.24 -3.37
CA VAL A 381 -9.09 -15.64 -2.94
C VAL A 381 -9.35 -15.77 -1.43
N SER A 382 -9.80 -16.93 -0.99
CA SER A 382 -10.16 -17.18 0.42
C SER A 382 -8.95 -17.49 1.31
N ARG A 383 -7.91 -18.12 0.76
CA ARG A 383 -6.70 -18.50 1.49
C ARG A 383 -5.52 -17.63 1.08
N ARG A 384 -4.61 -17.40 2.03
CA ARG A 384 -3.38 -16.64 1.78
C ARG A 384 -2.55 -17.35 0.70
N PRO A 385 -2.29 -16.71 -0.46
CA PRO A 385 -1.49 -17.31 -1.53
C PRO A 385 -0.06 -17.57 -1.07
N ALA A 386 0.59 -18.61 -1.60
CA ALA A 386 2.05 -18.76 -1.50
C ALA A 386 2.77 -17.63 -2.26
N ALA A 387 4.05 -17.43 -1.97
CA ALA A 387 4.87 -16.46 -2.70
C ALA A 387 5.12 -17.02 -4.10
N ALA A 388 4.92 -16.19 -5.12
CA ALA A 388 5.14 -16.60 -6.50
C ALA A 388 5.74 -15.43 -7.27
N ARG A 389 6.73 -15.74 -8.11
CA ARG A 389 7.37 -14.75 -8.97
C ARG A 389 6.33 -14.03 -9.83
N ASP A 390 6.48 -12.72 -9.97
CA ASP A 390 5.58 -11.83 -10.71
C ASP A 390 4.12 -11.81 -10.20
N VAL A 391 3.85 -12.33 -9.01
CA VAL A 391 2.53 -12.27 -8.37
C VAL A 391 2.65 -11.52 -7.05
N ILE A 392 1.94 -10.40 -6.98
CA ILE A 392 1.74 -9.62 -5.77
C ILE A 392 0.55 -10.23 -5.02
N ARG A 393 0.68 -10.36 -3.69
CA ARG A 393 -0.37 -10.89 -2.82
C ARG A 393 -0.59 -10.00 -1.61
N GLY A 394 -1.74 -10.10 -0.98
CA GLY A 394 -1.96 -9.39 0.28
C GLY A 394 -3.37 -9.56 0.83
N PRO A 395 -3.65 -8.93 1.97
CA PRO A 395 -4.97 -8.95 2.59
C PRO A 395 -6.02 -8.26 1.72
N PHE A 396 -7.23 -8.79 1.75
CA PHE A 396 -8.43 -8.28 1.09
C PHE A 396 -9.56 -8.18 2.14
N PRO A 397 -10.51 -7.23 2.00
CA PRO A 397 -11.59 -7.08 2.99
C PRO A 397 -12.33 -8.38 3.33
N GLY A 398 -12.68 -8.53 4.60
CA GLY A 398 -13.43 -9.69 5.10
C GLY A 398 -12.58 -10.93 5.40
N GLY A 399 -11.31 -10.75 5.76
CA GLY A 399 -10.40 -11.86 6.09
C GLY A 399 -9.95 -12.67 4.87
N ARG A 400 -10.08 -12.10 3.68
CA ARG A 400 -9.69 -12.72 2.42
C ARG A 400 -8.33 -12.21 1.98
N PHE A 401 -7.87 -12.69 0.82
CA PHE A 401 -6.63 -12.27 0.23
C PHE A 401 -6.82 -11.96 -1.26
N TYR A 402 -5.80 -11.35 -1.86
CA TYR A 402 -5.74 -11.17 -3.29
C TYR A 402 -4.46 -11.75 -3.90
N ARG A 403 -4.55 -12.01 -5.20
CA ARG A 403 -3.43 -12.21 -6.11
C ARG A 403 -3.54 -11.17 -7.21
N MET A 404 -2.42 -10.57 -7.57
CA MET A 404 -2.36 -9.51 -8.56
C MET A 404 -1.08 -9.65 -9.38
N ALA A 405 -1.17 -9.44 -10.67
CA ALA A 405 -0.01 -9.24 -11.54
C ALA A 405 -0.20 -7.92 -12.28
N THR A 406 0.90 -7.22 -12.52
CA THR A 406 0.92 -5.91 -13.16
C THR A 406 1.93 -5.90 -14.29
N ASP A 407 1.61 -5.24 -15.38
CA ASP A 407 2.51 -5.02 -16.50
C ASP A 407 2.52 -3.53 -16.86
N ALA A 408 3.71 -2.94 -16.91
CA ALA A 408 3.89 -1.53 -17.20
C ALA A 408 3.50 -1.17 -18.64
N PHE A 409 3.36 -2.17 -19.52
CA PHE A 409 2.87 -2.00 -20.89
C PHE A 409 1.35 -2.15 -20.95
N GLY A 410 0.67 -1.08 -21.34
CA GLY A 410 -0.77 -1.05 -21.53
C GLY A 410 -1.18 0.10 -22.44
N GLY A 411 -2.08 0.95 -21.98
CA GLY A 411 -2.55 2.13 -22.73
C GLY A 411 -1.44 3.13 -23.04
N ASN A 412 -0.34 3.17 -22.29
CA ASN A 412 0.84 3.97 -22.65
C ASN A 412 1.46 3.54 -23.98
N VAL A 413 1.52 2.24 -24.26
CA VAL A 413 2.03 1.69 -25.53
C VAL A 413 1.08 2.03 -26.67
N VAL A 414 -0.23 1.91 -26.44
CA VAL A 414 -1.24 2.33 -27.42
C VAL A 414 -1.10 3.83 -27.72
N ASN A 415 -0.95 4.65 -26.68
CA ASN A 415 -0.77 6.10 -26.85
C ASN A 415 0.51 6.45 -27.61
N TRP A 416 1.61 5.75 -27.38
CA TRP A 416 2.84 5.92 -28.17
C TRP A 416 2.66 5.44 -29.61
N ALA A 417 2.05 4.27 -29.84
CA ALA A 417 1.84 3.74 -31.18
C ALA A 417 1.00 4.72 -32.04
N ARG A 418 0.03 5.40 -31.43
CA ARG A 418 -0.78 6.46 -32.07
C ARG A 418 0.03 7.66 -32.55
N THR A 419 1.21 7.93 -31.97
CA THR A 419 2.05 9.06 -32.40
C THR A 419 2.99 8.71 -33.54
N VAL A 420 3.15 7.42 -33.87
CA VAL A 420 4.10 6.95 -34.88
C VAL A 420 3.44 6.26 -36.08
N LEU A 421 2.19 5.83 -35.95
CA LEU A 421 1.43 5.24 -37.05
C LEU A 421 0.59 6.31 -37.75
N ALA A 422 0.72 6.42 -39.07
CA ALA A 422 -0.08 7.34 -39.89
C ALA A 422 -1.56 6.92 -39.94
N GLY A 423 -2.47 7.91 -39.93
CA GLY A 423 -3.82 7.63 -39.43
C GLY A 423 -3.73 7.48 -37.92
N CYS A 424 -4.56 6.76 -37.18
CA CYS A 424 -4.28 6.47 -35.75
C CYS A 424 -4.04 7.64 -34.76
N GLU A 425 -4.10 8.92 -35.15
CA GLU A 425 -3.73 10.05 -34.28
C GLU A 425 -4.70 10.13 -33.07
N SER A 426 -5.99 9.91 -33.35
CA SER A 426 -7.01 9.74 -32.32
C SER A 426 -7.11 8.28 -31.85
N GLY A 427 -7.58 8.09 -30.61
CA GLY A 427 -7.84 6.75 -30.09
C GLY A 427 -8.85 6.00 -30.96
N ASP A 428 -9.92 6.68 -31.38
CA ASP A 428 -10.96 6.08 -32.22
C ASP A 428 -10.40 5.65 -33.58
N ALA A 429 -9.56 6.48 -34.21
CA ALA A 429 -8.89 6.16 -35.46
C ALA A 429 -7.95 4.94 -35.33
N PHE A 430 -7.25 4.81 -34.20
CA PHE A 430 -6.37 3.67 -33.94
C PHE A 430 -7.18 2.37 -33.77
N PHE A 431 -8.21 2.38 -32.92
CA PHE A 431 -9.02 1.19 -32.68
C PHE A 431 -9.83 0.78 -33.91
N ALA A 432 -10.33 1.73 -34.70
CA ALA A 432 -11.02 1.46 -35.96
C ALA A 432 -10.11 0.77 -36.98
N ARG A 433 -8.86 1.25 -37.16
CA ARG A 433 -7.88 0.62 -38.05
C ARG A 433 -7.45 -0.76 -37.54
N ALA A 434 -7.19 -0.89 -36.23
CA ALA A 434 -6.87 -2.18 -35.64
C ALA A 434 -8.00 -3.21 -35.86
N ARG A 435 -9.26 -2.78 -35.84
CA ARG A 435 -10.42 -3.64 -36.10
C ARG A 435 -10.48 -4.17 -37.54
N GLN A 436 -9.98 -3.41 -38.51
CA GLN A 436 -10.00 -3.79 -39.94
C GLN A 436 -8.97 -4.89 -40.28
N SER A 437 -7.88 -4.99 -39.52
CA SER A 437 -6.86 -6.01 -39.74
C SER A 437 -7.34 -7.38 -39.23
N PRO A 438 -7.03 -8.51 -39.90
CA PRO A 438 -7.39 -9.86 -39.44
C PRO A 438 -6.62 -10.28 -38.18
N ALA A 439 -7.12 -11.31 -37.49
CA ALA A 439 -6.39 -11.93 -36.36
C ALA A 439 -5.02 -12.45 -36.82
N GLY A 440 -4.00 -12.26 -35.98
CA GLY A 440 -2.61 -12.59 -36.33
C GLY A 440 -1.95 -11.57 -37.26
N CYS A 441 -2.64 -10.48 -37.61
CA CYS A 441 -2.07 -9.29 -38.25
C CYS A 441 -1.23 -9.58 -39.51
N ARG A 442 -1.59 -10.62 -40.27
CA ARG A 442 -0.83 -11.13 -41.44
C ARG A 442 0.65 -11.39 -41.15
N GLY A 443 0.97 -11.87 -39.95
CA GLY A 443 2.33 -12.18 -39.53
C GLY A 443 3.09 -11.01 -38.88
N VAL A 444 2.49 -9.82 -38.80
CA VAL A 444 3.09 -8.68 -38.10
C VAL A 444 3.02 -8.90 -36.59
N ALA A 445 4.16 -8.76 -35.91
CA ALA A 445 4.28 -8.86 -34.46
C ALA A 445 4.92 -7.61 -33.88
N PHE A 446 4.42 -7.16 -32.73
CA PHE A 446 4.97 -6.00 -32.01
C PHE A 446 5.66 -6.42 -30.71
N ASP A 447 6.87 -5.92 -30.47
CA ASP A 447 7.59 -6.07 -29.19
C ASP A 447 7.50 -4.76 -28.38
N PRO A 448 6.72 -4.72 -27.28
CA PRO A 448 6.60 -3.52 -26.45
C PRO A 448 7.87 -3.09 -25.74
N GLU A 449 8.79 -4.03 -25.45
CA GLU A 449 10.03 -3.74 -24.71
C GLU A 449 11.05 -3.06 -25.61
N ARG A 450 11.15 -3.53 -26.86
CA ARG A 450 12.03 -2.95 -27.88
C ARG A 450 11.38 -1.82 -28.67
N ARG A 451 10.06 -1.69 -28.60
CA ARG A 451 9.24 -0.78 -29.42
C ARG A 451 9.43 -1.04 -30.91
N GLU A 452 9.47 -2.32 -31.27
CA GLU A 452 9.86 -2.80 -32.60
C GLU A 452 8.72 -3.61 -33.23
N TRP A 453 8.45 -3.39 -34.51
CA TRP A 453 7.60 -4.28 -35.31
C TRP A 453 8.47 -5.24 -36.11
N ARG A 454 8.06 -6.50 -36.15
CA ARG A 454 8.67 -7.58 -36.93
C ARG A 454 7.65 -8.15 -37.91
N GLY A 455 8.14 -8.79 -38.97
CA GLY A 455 7.29 -9.34 -40.03
C GLY A 455 6.69 -8.26 -40.95
N LEU A 456 7.36 -7.12 -41.08
CA LEU A 456 6.94 -6.07 -42.01
C LEU A 456 7.25 -6.48 -43.45
N GLY A 457 6.24 -6.40 -44.31
CA GLY A 457 6.37 -6.53 -45.76
C GLY A 457 5.59 -5.44 -46.48
N TRP A 458 5.71 -5.37 -47.80
CA TRP A 458 5.08 -4.31 -48.62
C TRP A 458 3.55 -4.21 -48.50
N HIS A 459 2.89 -5.27 -48.03
CA HIS A 459 1.44 -5.36 -47.87
C HIS A 459 0.93 -4.87 -46.49
N VAL A 460 1.83 -4.44 -45.60
CA VAL A 460 1.49 -4.06 -44.21
C VAL A 460 1.05 -2.60 -44.16
N ALA A 461 -0.12 -2.35 -43.58
CA ALA A 461 -0.62 -1.01 -43.31
C ALA A 461 -0.66 -0.70 -41.81
N SER A 462 -0.98 0.55 -41.46
CA SER A 462 -1.16 0.98 -40.07
C SER A 462 -2.18 0.12 -39.30
N GLY A 463 -3.13 -0.54 -39.99
CA GLY A 463 -4.10 -1.45 -39.39
C GLY A 463 -3.46 -2.69 -38.77
N GLU A 464 -2.61 -3.42 -39.51
CA GLU A 464 -1.86 -4.58 -39.02
C GLU A 464 -0.90 -4.18 -37.88
N MET A 465 -0.24 -3.03 -38.02
CA MET A 465 0.66 -2.52 -36.98
C MET A 465 -0.11 -2.14 -35.71
N ALA A 466 -1.28 -1.50 -35.82
CA ALA A 466 -2.12 -1.13 -34.69
C ALA A 466 -2.71 -2.37 -34.00
N ARG A 467 -3.21 -3.35 -34.77
CA ARG A 467 -3.75 -4.59 -34.22
C ARG A 467 -2.67 -5.43 -33.53
N SER A 468 -1.47 -5.52 -34.10
CA SER A 468 -0.38 -6.29 -33.50
C SER A 468 0.06 -5.74 -32.14
N VAL A 469 -0.02 -4.41 -31.92
CA VAL A 469 0.14 -3.81 -30.58
C VAL A 469 -0.89 -4.37 -29.60
N LEU A 470 -2.18 -4.40 -29.97
CA LEU A 470 -3.25 -4.90 -29.10
C LEU A 470 -3.13 -6.40 -28.85
N GLU A 471 -2.77 -7.20 -29.86
CA GLU A 471 -2.56 -8.64 -29.73
C GLU A 471 -1.36 -8.96 -28.83
N SER A 472 -0.23 -8.25 -28.99
CA SER A 472 0.94 -8.39 -28.12
C SER A 472 0.64 -8.04 -26.66
N LEU A 473 -0.06 -6.93 -26.42
CA LEU A 473 -0.48 -6.54 -25.06
C LEU A 473 -1.44 -7.58 -24.46
N SER A 474 -2.35 -8.13 -25.26
CA SER A 474 -3.30 -9.18 -24.81
C SER A 474 -2.61 -10.52 -24.55
N ALA A 475 -1.53 -10.85 -25.26
CA ALA A 475 -0.72 -12.02 -24.98
C ALA A 475 0.00 -11.91 -23.64
N ARG A 476 0.55 -10.73 -23.32
CA ARG A 476 1.16 -10.46 -22.00
C ARG A 476 0.14 -10.56 -20.87
N LEU A 477 -1.09 -10.07 -21.10
CA LEU A 477 -2.22 -10.21 -20.19
C LEU A 477 -2.59 -11.68 -19.93
N ALA A 478 -2.57 -12.53 -20.96
CA ALA A 478 -2.82 -13.97 -20.81
C ALA A 478 -1.76 -14.64 -19.91
N GLY A 479 -0.49 -14.27 -20.06
CA GLY A 479 0.59 -14.74 -19.18
C GLY A 479 0.49 -14.22 -17.74
N MET A 480 -0.02 -13.01 -17.53
CA MET A 480 -0.37 -12.54 -16.17
C MET A 480 -1.54 -13.33 -15.58
N ARG A 481 -2.56 -13.61 -16.39
CA ARG A 481 -3.74 -14.36 -15.94
C ARG A 481 -3.40 -15.77 -15.51
N SER A 482 -2.59 -16.51 -16.27
CA SER A 482 -2.19 -17.88 -15.90
C SER A 482 -1.50 -17.94 -14.54
N ARG A 483 -0.65 -16.94 -14.24
CA ARG A 483 0.01 -16.79 -12.94
C ARG A 483 -0.98 -16.46 -11.81
N VAL A 484 -1.91 -15.52 -12.03
CA VAL A 484 -2.85 -15.05 -10.98
C VAL A 484 -4.01 -16.03 -10.75
N CYS A 485 -4.49 -16.68 -11.80
CA CYS A 485 -5.65 -17.57 -11.83
C CYS A 485 -5.31 -18.88 -12.57
N PRO A 486 -4.60 -19.83 -11.94
CA PRO A 486 -4.20 -21.08 -12.57
C PRO A 486 -5.39 -22.02 -12.85
N ALA A 487 -6.52 -21.85 -12.15
CA ALA A 487 -7.72 -22.65 -12.34
C ALA A 487 -8.65 -22.03 -13.40
N GLY A 488 -8.60 -22.57 -14.64
CA GLY A 488 -9.68 -22.61 -15.65
C GLY A 488 -10.38 -21.31 -16.10
N PRO A 489 -11.27 -21.39 -17.11
CA PRO A 489 -12.03 -20.23 -17.59
C PRO A 489 -13.15 -19.83 -16.62
N GLY A 490 -12.97 -18.72 -15.91
CA GLY A 490 -14.01 -18.07 -15.10
C GLY A 490 -14.58 -16.80 -15.75
N THR A 491 -15.51 -16.13 -15.06
CA THR A 491 -15.98 -14.79 -15.46
C THR A 491 -14.84 -13.78 -15.38
N LEU A 492 -14.63 -13.04 -16.47
CA LEU A 492 -13.69 -11.93 -16.52
C LEU A 492 -14.46 -10.62 -16.45
N LEU A 493 -14.07 -9.75 -15.54
CA LEU A 493 -14.51 -8.37 -15.54
C LEU A 493 -13.42 -7.51 -16.14
N VAL A 494 -13.76 -6.59 -17.04
CA VAL A 494 -12.78 -5.69 -17.66
C VAL A 494 -13.13 -4.23 -17.37
N ALA A 495 -12.13 -3.45 -17.00
CA ALA A 495 -12.24 -2.04 -16.66
C ALA A 495 -11.10 -1.22 -17.30
N GLY A 496 -11.19 0.11 -17.16
CA GLY A 496 -10.17 1.05 -17.64
C GLY A 496 -10.45 1.62 -19.03
N GLY A 497 -9.73 2.68 -19.40
CA GLY A 497 -9.94 3.38 -20.68
C GLY A 497 -9.63 2.53 -21.92
N GLY A 498 -8.82 1.48 -21.77
CA GLY A 498 -8.56 0.49 -22.81
C GLY A 498 -9.66 -0.56 -22.97
N ALA A 499 -10.69 -0.59 -22.11
CA ALA A 499 -11.82 -1.52 -22.20
C ALA A 499 -12.80 -1.19 -23.34
N ARG A 500 -12.29 -0.68 -24.45
CA ARG A 500 -13.06 -0.40 -25.68
C ARG A 500 -13.50 -1.69 -26.36
N PRO A 501 -14.65 -1.71 -27.06
CA PRO A 501 -15.19 -2.92 -27.69
C PRO A 501 -14.15 -3.70 -28.54
N GLU A 502 -13.32 -3.00 -29.30
CA GLU A 502 -12.33 -3.56 -30.21
C GLU A 502 -11.26 -4.34 -29.45
N TRP A 503 -10.68 -3.73 -28.41
CA TRP A 503 -9.67 -4.40 -27.60
C TRP A 503 -10.28 -5.51 -26.74
N ARG A 504 -11.51 -5.31 -26.23
CA ARG A 504 -12.23 -6.35 -25.49
C ARG A 504 -12.45 -7.60 -26.33
N ALA A 505 -12.73 -7.47 -27.63
CA ALA A 505 -12.86 -8.61 -28.53
C ALA A 505 -11.54 -9.40 -28.63
N ILE A 506 -10.41 -8.70 -28.80
CA ILE A 506 -9.07 -9.32 -28.86
C ILE A 506 -8.73 -10.01 -27.52
N VAL A 507 -8.96 -9.33 -26.39
CA VAL A 507 -8.76 -9.90 -25.06
C VAL A 507 -9.65 -11.12 -24.86
N SER A 508 -10.93 -11.05 -25.24
CA SER A 508 -11.87 -12.17 -25.11
C SER A 508 -11.41 -13.38 -25.94
N ALA A 509 -10.99 -13.17 -27.18
CA ALA A 509 -10.46 -14.22 -28.04
C ALA A 509 -9.17 -14.85 -27.46
N ARG A 510 -8.28 -14.03 -26.89
CA ARG A 510 -6.99 -14.48 -26.36
C ARG A 510 -7.09 -15.19 -25.02
N LEU A 511 -7.92 -14.67 -24.11
CA LEU A 511 -8.02 -15.16 -22.74
C LEU A 511 -9.09 -16.24 -22.59
N GLY A 512 -10.12 -16.23 -23.43
CA GLY A 512 -11.31 -17.06 -23.25
C GLY A 512 -12.13 -16.71 -22.00
N GLY A 513 -13.33 -17.28 -21.91
CA GLY A 513 -14.28 -17.02 -20.81
C GLY A 513 -15.22 -15.84 -21.10
N ARG A 514 -16.21 -15.64 -20.20
CA ARG A 514 -17.22 -14.58 -20.34
C ARG A 514 -16.67 -13.26 -19.86
N LEU A 515 -16.29 -12.38 -20.78
CA LEU A 515 -15.78 -11.04 -20.51
C LEU A 515 -16.92 -10.03 -20.41
N ARG A 516 -17.02 -9.35 -19.27
CA ARG A 516 -18.05 -8.35 -18.97
C ARG A 516 -17.42 -7.02 -18.57
N PRO A 517 -17.87 -5.89 -19.13
CA PRO A 517 -17.38 -4.59 -18.69
C PRO A 517 -17.80 -4.31 -17.24
N THR A 518 -16.95 -3.61 -16.51
CA THR A 518 -17.24 -3.08 -15.18
C THR A 518 -16.54 -1.74 -15.02
N SER A 519 -17.06 -0.88 -14.14
CA SER A 519 -16.38 0.38 -13.83
C SER A 519 -15.12 0.15 -12.98
N ALA A 520 -15.13 -0.87 -12.12
CA ALA A 520 -14.10 -1.15 -11.09
C ALA A 520 -13.54 0.12 -10.43
N ASN A 521 -14.40 1.11 -10.18
CA ASN A 521 -14.00 2.43 -9.73
C ASN A 521 -13.51 2.37 -8.26
N PRO A 522 -12.24 2.74 -7.97
CA PRO A 522 -11.70 2.74 -6.61
C PRO A 522 -12.52 3.58 -5.63
N LEU A 523 -13.10 4.71 -6.07
CA LEU A 523 -13.94 5.56 -5.23
C LEU A 523 -15.22 4.84 -4.77
N VAL A 524 -15.87 4.08 -5.68
CA VAL A 524 -17.04 3.26 -5.34
C VAL A 524 -16.65 2.16 -4.37
N GLY A 525 -15.49 1.54 -4.57
CA GLY A 525 -14.91 0.55 -3.66
C GLY A 525 -14.71 1.08 -2.25
N ALA A 526 -14.01 2.21 -2.13
CA ALA A 526 -13.73 2.88 -0.86
C ALA A 526 -15.03 3.29 -0.15
N ALA A 527 -15.95 3.96 -0.86
CA ALA A 527 -17.25 4.37 -0.31
C ALA A 527 -18.04 3.19 0.26
N ARG A 528 -18.04 2.07 -0.46
CA ARG A 528 -18.71 0.84 -0.04
C ARG A 528 -18.08 0.21 1.20
N MET A 529 -16.76 0.24 1.36
CA MET A 529 -16.11 -0.22 2.58
C MET A 529 -16.54 0.61 3.79
N ALA A 530 -16.57 1.94 3.65
CA ALA A 530 -17.05 2.82 4.71
C ALA A 530 -18.54 2.63 5.03
N MET A 531 -19.39 2.45 4.02
CA MET A 531 -20.83 2.23 4.22
C MET A 531 -21.14 0.99 5.05
N CYS A 532 -20.39 -0.10 4.84
CA CYS A 532 -20.54 -1.32 5.64
C CYS A 532 -20.29 -1.09 7.14
N LYS A 533 -19.48 -0.09 7.50
CA LYS A 533 -19.16 0.24 8.91
C LYS A 533 -20.15 1.22 9.52
N THR A 534 -20.59 2.22 8.76
CA THR A 534 -21.59 3.19 9.24
C THR A 534 -22.94 2.50 9.53
N ARG A 535 -23.39 1.58 8.67
CA ARG A 535 -24.62 0.80 8.90
C ARG A 535 -24.56 -0.16 10.09
N ARG A 536 -23.37 -0.68 10.44
CA ARG A 536 -23.19 -1.50 11.65
C ARG A 536 -23.27 -0.65 12.92
N ARG A 537 -22.75 0.59 12.89
CA ARG A 537 -22.89 1.53 14.03
C ARG A 537 -24.32 1.95 14.27
N THR A 538 -25.10 2.26 13.22
CA THR A 538 -26.53 2.62 13.41
C THR A 538 -27.35 1.47 13.96
N ARG A 539 -27.06 0.22 13.56
CA ARG A 539 -27.70 -0.96 14.17
C ARG A 539 -27.31 -1.17 15.63
N LYS A 540 -26.02 -1.05 15.96
CA LYS A 540 -25.54 -1.18 17.34
C LYS A 540 -26.11 -0.08 18.25
N ALA A 541 -26.10 1.17 17.80
CA ALA A 541 -26.69 2.29 18.53
C ALA A 541 -28.21 2.12 18.76
N LYS A 542 -28.95 1.56 17.79
CA LYS A 542 -30.37 1.22 17.97
C LYS A 542 -30.60 0.04 18.94
N GLN A 543 -29.68 -0.92 19.02
CA GLN A 543 -29.73 -2.01 19.99
C GLN A 543 -29.37 -1.51 21.41
N ASP A 544 -28.46 -0.56 21.53
CA ASP A 544 -28.09 0.04 22.81
C ASP A 544 -29.15 1.06 23.31
N GLU A 545 -29.99 1.61 22.42
CA GLU A 545 -31.15 2.48 22.76
C GLU A 545 -32.40 1.69 23.23
N TYR A 546 -32.46 0.40 22.94
CA TYR A 546 -33.50 -0.51 23.43
C TYR A 546 -32.83 -1.71 24.10
N PRO A 547 -32.40 -1.61 25.38
CA PRO A 547 -32.06 -2.80 26.12
C PRO A 547 -33.29 -3.70 26.11
N THR A 548 -33.14 -4.89 25.53
CA THR A 548 -34.19 -5.91 25.51
C THR A 548 -34.58 -6.23 26.95
N ASP A 549 -35.74 -5.74 27.37
CA ASP A 549 -36.44 -6.18 28.57
C ASP A 549 -36.86 -7.64 28.36
N ALA A 550 -36.00 -8.55 28.81
CA ALA A 550 -36.27 -9.97 28.84
C ALA A 550 -36.06 -10.50 30.26
N ALA A 551 -36.96 -10.12 31.15
CA ALA A 551 -37.30 -10.88 32.35
C ALA A 551 -38.72 -10.49 32.81
N ARG A 552 -39.75 -11.05 32.18
CA ARG A 552 -41.08 -11.11 32.82
C ARG A 552 -41.09 -12.33 33.76
N PRO A 553 -41.38 -12.17 35.06
CA PRO A 553 -41.63 -13.31 35.93
C PRO A 553 -42.97 -13.94 35.56
N ARG A 554 -43.02 -15.27 35.44
CA ARG A 554 -44.26 -16.03 35.31
C ARG A 554 -45.03 -15.95 36.63
N ALA A 555 -46.24 -15.43 36.58
CA ALA A 555 -47.19 -15.45 37.68
C ALA A 555 -48.06 -16.70 37.61
N GLY A 556 -48.10 -17.44 38.73
CA GLY A 556 -49.27 -18.16 39.25
C GLY A 556 -49.82 -19.34 38.46
N GLU A 557 -49.39 -20.55 38.78
CA GLU A 557 -50.25 -21.74 38.71
C GLU A 557 -50.76 -22.04 40.13
N THR A 558 -52.06 -21.88 40.30
CA THR A 558 -52.82 -22.22 41.50
C THR A 558 -52.93 -23.74 41.65
N ALA A 559 -52.54 -24.23 42.83
CA ALA A 559 -52.81 -25.59 43.27
C ALA A 559 -54.32 -25.76 43.49
N ALA A 560 -54.92 -26.76 42.84
CA ALA A 560 -56.20 -27.33 43.21
C ALA A 560 -55.99 -28.84 43.43
N SER A 561 -56.12 -29.24 44.69
CA SER A 561 -56.21 -30.61 45.16
C SER A 561 -57.63 -31.18 44.99
N SER A 562 -57.71 -32.51 45.08
CA SER A 562 -58.90 -33.39 45.04
C SER A 562 -59.25 -33.85 43.61
N SER A 563 -59.46 -35.14 43.29
CA SER A 563 -59.66 -36.35 44.10
C SER A 563 -59.59 -37.58 43.17
N ARG A 564 -59.13 -38.73 43.72
CA ARG A 564 -59.49 -40.15 43.44
C ARG A 564 -59.38 -40.64 41.96
N THR A 565 -58.95 -41.86 41.61
CA THR A 565 -59.03 -43.19 42.25
C THR A 565 -58.17 -44.17 41.43
N THR A 566 -57.78 -45.28 42.06
CA THR A 566 -57.17 -46.54 41.56
C THR A 566 -55.77 -46.48 40.99
#